data_AF-A0A1C7FI98-F1
#
_entry.id   AF-A0A1C7FI98-F1
#
_cell.length_a   1.000
_cell.length_b   1.000
_cell.length_c   1.000
_cell.angle_alpha   90.00
_cell.angle_beta   90.00
_cell.angle_gamma   90.00
#
_symmetry.space_group_name_H-M   'P 1'
#
loop_
_entity.id
_entity.type
_entity.pdbx_description
1 polymer ?
#
loop_
_entity_poly.entity_id
_entity_poly.type
_entity_poly.pdbx_seq_one_letter_code
_entity_poly.pdbx_strand_id
1 'polypeptide(L)'
;MKAVTVNVGGAKVDCFVQYAQYGNSQIALQLIAQQSADNEAQGIFPGMPIGKPTVCLPEQSLAPNETIIKDCDEYAGFLDALEQAEIVKATGREICCGYVSYKVVEVLV
;
A
#
# COMPACT_ATOMS: atom_id res chain seq x y z
N MET A 1 -2.61 -11.49 8.35
CA MET A 1 -2.02 -10.15 8.11
C MET A 1 -0.58 -10.38 7.73
N LYS A 2 -0.12 -9.83 6.60
CA LYS A 2 1.28 -9.96 6.17
C LYS A 2 2.09 -8.79 6.73
N ALA A 3 3.31 -9.04 7.16
CA ALA A 3 4.22 -8.01 7.64
C ALA A 3 4.95 -7.37 6.45
N VAL A 4 5.23 -6.07 6.54
CA VAL A 4 5.99 -5.32 5.54
C VAL A 4 6.74 -4.18 6.24
N THR A 5 7.94 -3.85 5.78
CA THR A 5 8.67 -2.67 6.23
C THR A 5 8.68 -1.64 5.11
N VAL A 6 8.18 -0.44 5.38
CA VAL A 6 8.10 0.65 4.39
C VAL A 6 8.95 1.84 4.82
N ASN A 7 9.30 2.71 3.86
CA ASN A 7 9.97 3.97 4.16
C ASN A 7 8.95 5.12 4.18
N VAL A 8 8.88 5.85 5.28
CA VAL A 8 7.99 7.01 5.45
C VAL A 8 8.81 8.19 5.92
N GLY A 9 8.93 9.22 5.08
CA GLY A 9 9.68 10.43 5.43
C GLY A 9 11.16 10.18 5.79
N GLY A 10 11.77 9.13 5.25
CA GLY A 10 13.14 8.71 5.56
C GLY A 10 13.28 7.71 6.71
N ALA A 11 12.20 7.43 7.44
CA ALA A 11 12.15 6.46 8.52
C ALA A 11 11.68 5.09 8.01
N LYS A 12 12.28 4.00 8.48
CA LYS A 12 11.77 2.64 8.22
C LYS A 12 10.72 2.30 9.26
N VAL A 13 9.55 1.91 8.79
CA VAL A 13 8.40 1.59 9.64
C VAL A 13 7.93 0.18 9.37
N ASP A 14 7.95 -0.62 10.42
CA ASP A 14 7.44 -1.97 10.42
C ASP A 14 5.92 -1.95 10.51
N CYS A 15 5.24 -2.62 9.58
CA CYS A 15 3.80 -2.59 9.44
C CYS A 15 3.18 -3.98 9.25
N PHE A 16 1.91 -4.11 9.63
CA PHE A 16 1.01 -5.10 9.07
C PHE A 16 0.21 -4.49 7.93
N VAL A 17 -0.02 -5.27 6.88
CA VAL A 17 -1.00 -4.93 5.85
C VAL A 17 -2.36 -5.50 6.25
N GLN A 18 -3.30 -4.59 6.43
CA GLN A 18 -4.72 -4.87 6.59
C GLN A 18 -5.41 -4.74 5.22
N TYR A 19 -6.09 -5.81 4.82
CA TYR A 19 -6.96 -5.81 3.65
C TYR A 19 -8.32 -5.25 4.05
N ALA A 20 -8.75 -4.22 3.35
CA ALA A 20 -10.08 -3.63 3.44
C ALA A 20 -10.70 -3.54 2.04
N GLN A 21 -11.89 -2.96 1.93
CA GLN A 21 -12.57 -2.76 0.65
C GLN A 21 -13.07 -1.32 0.54
N TYR A 22 -12.96 -0.76 -0.66
CA TYR A 22 -13.71 0.44 -1.04
C TYR A 22 -15.18 0.07 -1.33
N GLY A 23 -16.05 1.08 -1.45
CA GLY A 23 -17.47 0.87 -1.70
C GLY A 23 -17.80 0.15 -3.01
N ASN A 24 -16.88 0.13 -3.98
CA ASN A 24 -16.99 -0.60 -5.25
C ASN A 24 -16.37 -2.01 -5.19
N SER A 25 -16.12 -2.55 -3.99
CA SER A 25 -15.47 -3.84 -3.73
C SER A 25 -14.00 -3.93 -4.12
N GLN A 26 -13.38 -2.85 -4.63
CA GLN A 26 -11.94 -2.81 -4.87
C GLN A 26 -11.19 -3.01 -3.54
N ILE A 27 -10.14 -3.84 -3.56
CA ILE A 27 -9.30 -4.10 -2.39
C ILE A 27 -8.52 -2.84 -2.02
N ALA A 28 -8.61 -2.44 -0.75
CA ALA A 28 -7.77 -1.40 -0.16
C ALA A 28 -6.69 -2.04 0.71
N LEU A 29 -5.45 -1.53 0.61
CA LEU A 29 -4.35 -1.95 1.46
C LEU A 29 -4.02 -0.85 2.45
N GLN A 30 -4.23 -1.11 3.73
CA GLN A 30 -3.91 -0.19 4.80
C GLN A 30 -2.72 -0.71 5.59
N LEU A 31 -1.69 0.12 5.72
CA LEU A 31 -0.51 -0.17 6.53
C LEU A 31 -0.71 0.37 7.94
N ILE A 32 -0.58 -0.53 8.91
CA ILE A 32 -0.74 -0.25 10.33
C ILE A 32 0.55 -0.61 11.04
N ALA A 33 1.05 0.28 11.88
CA ALA A 33 2.27 0.05 12.64
C ALA A 33 2.17 -1.26 13.44
N GLN A 34 3.15 -2.14 13.28
CA GLN A 34 3.28 -3.31 14.14
C GLN A 34 4.11 -2.98 15.38
N GLN A 35 4.08 -3.87 16.37
CA GLN A 35 4.99 -3.79 17.50
C GLN A 35 6.38 -4.27 17.07
N SER A 36 7.37 -3.39 17.14
CA SER A 36 8.78 -3.73 16.97
C SER A 36 9.66 -2.77 17.78
N ALA A 37 10.86 -3.23 18.13
CA ALA A 37 11.83 -2.39 18.84
C ALA A 37 12.25 -1.16 18.01
N ASP A 38 12.33 -1.31 16.69
CA ASP A 38 12.66 -0.23 15.77
C ASP A 38 11.55 0.83 15.71
N ASN A 39 10.29 0.41 15.70
CA ASN A 39 9.15 1.34 15.78
C ASN A 39 9.12 2.07 17.14
N GLU A 40 9.29 1.34 18.24
CA GLU A 40 9.30 1.92 19.60
C GLU A 40 10.43 2.95 19.77
N ALA A 41 11.63 2.67 19.25
CA ALA A 41 12.76 3.61 19.27
C ALA A 41 12.49 4.90 18.48
N GLN A 42 11.58 4.85 17.52
CA GLN A 42 11.15 5.99 16.69
C GLN A 42 9.88 6.67 17.23
N GLY A 43 9.33 6.21 18.36
CA GLY A 43 8.07 6.73 18.93
C GLY A 43 6.83 6.35 18.11
N ILE A 44 6.90 5.29 17.30
CA ILE A 44 5.80 4.74 16.52
C ILE A 44 5.12 3.65 17.34
N PHE A 45 3.85 3.87 17.69
CA PHE A 45 3.09 2.96 18.53
C PHE A 45 2.31 1.94 17.69
N PRO A 46 2.16 0.70 18.19
CA PRO A 46 1.36 -0.33 17.51
C PRO A 46 -0.07 0.17 17.26
N GLY A 47 -0.61 -0.13 16.07
CA GLY A 47 -1.97 0.27 15.69
C GLY A 47 -2.07 1.65 15.04
N MET A 48 -0.99 2.43 15.00
CA MET A 48 -0.98 3.72 14.29
C MET A 48 -1.17 3.53 12.79
N PRO A 49 -2.03 4.33 12.12
CA PRO A 49 -2.15 4.29 10.66
C PRO A 49 -0.91 4.90 10.02
N ILE A 50 -0.16 4.09 9.27
CA ILE A 50 1.06 4.52 8.59
C ILE A 50 0.76 5.04 7.20
N GLY A 51 -0.16 4.38 6.48
CA GLY A 51 -0.55 4.83 5.15
C GLY A 51 -1.58 3.95 4.49
N LYS A 52 -2.19 4.47 3.43
CA LYS A 52 -3.08 3.72 2.54
C LYS A 52 -2.68 4.05 1.10
N PRO A 53 -1.68 3.34 0.54
CA PRO A 53 -1.15 3.63 -0.80
C PRO A 53 -2.15 3.36 -1.91
N THR A 54 -3.22 2.60 -1.63
CA THR A 54 -4.27 2.33 -2.61
C THR A 54 -5.19 3.54 -2.82
N VAL A 55 -5.74 3.66 -4.02
CA VAL A 55 -6.78 4.64 -4.36
C VAL A 55 -7.91 3.96 -5.11
N CYS A 56 -9.13 4.44 -4.90
CA CYS A 56 -10.29 4.03 -5.70
C CYS A 56 -10.54 5.06 -6.80
N LEU A 57 -10.46 4.63 -8.06
CA LEU A 57 -10.83 5.41 -9.24
C LEU A 57 -12.07 4.75 -9.88
N PRO A 58 -13.30 5.20 -9.56
CA PRO A 58 -14.54 4.50 -9.93
C PRO A 58 -14.73 4.29 -11.44
N GLU A 59 -14.12 5.13 -12.27
CA GLU A 59 -14.19 5.06 -13.73
C GLU A 59 -13.29 3.96 -14.32
N GLN A 60 -12.40 3.37 -13.51
CA GLN A 60 -11.44 2.38 -13.96
C GLN A 60 -11.98 0.97 -13.67
N SER A 61 -12.03 0.14 -14.72
CA SER A 61 -12.35 -1.28 -14.56
C SER A 61 -11.12 -2.07 -14.12
N LEU A 62 -11.27 -2.73 -12.97
CA LEU A 62 -10.27 -3.60 -12.35
C LEU A 62 -10.82 -5.02 -12.28
N ALA A 63 -9.95 -6.01 -12.43
CA ALA A 63 -10.29 -7.38 -12.07
C ALA A 63 -10.57 -7.50 -10.56
N PRO A 64 -11.27 -8.55 -10.08
CA PRO A 64 -11.62 -8.70 -8.66
C PRO A 64 -10.44 -8.63 -7.68
N ASN A 65 -9.26 -9.08 -8.11
CA ASN A 65 -8.03 -9.06 -7.31
C ASN A 65 -7.10 -7.91 -7.68
N GLU A 66 -7.51 -6.99 -8.56
CA GLU A 66 -6.68 -5.83 -8.90
C GLU A 66 -7.00 -4.63 -8.00
N THR A 67 -5.96 -3.85 -7.72
CA THR A 67 -6.10 -2.54 -7.08
C THR A 67 -5.13 -1.54 -7.71
N ILE A 68 -5.27 -0.28 -7.31
CA ILE A 68 -4.52 0.84 -7.86
C ILE A 68 -3.67 1.42 -6.73
N ILE A 69 -2.36 1.47 -6.92
CA ILE A 69 -1.40 2.10 -6.00
C ILE A 69 -0.96 3.44 -6.58
N LYS A 70 -0.89 4.47 -5.72
CA LYS A 70 -0.36 5.78 -6.08
C LYS A 70 1.15 5.69 -6.27
N ASP A 71 1.63 6.17 -7.41
CA ASP A 71 3.07 6.33 -7.68
C ASP A 71 3.44 7.80 -7.50
N CYS A 72 3.61 8.21 -6.25
CA CYS A 72 3.96 9.57 -5.87
C CYS A 72 4.95 9.58 -4.70
N ASP A 73 5.62 10.73 -4.48
CA ASP A 73 6.69 10.87 -3.48
C ASP A 73 6.26 10.46 -2.06
N GLU A 74 4.99 10.68 -1.69
CA GLU A 74 4.42 10.29 -0.38
C GLU A 74 4.51 8.76 -0.15
N TYR A 75 4.40 7.97 -1.21
CA TYR A 75 4.40 6.51 -1.17
C TYR A 75 5.60 5.90 -1.89
N ALA A 76 6.67 6.67 -2.10
CA ALA A 76 7.89 6.19 -2.73
C ALA A 76 8.41 4.93 -2.00
N GLY A 77 8.63 3.84 -2.77
CA GLY A 77 9.10 2.55 -2.25
C GLY A 77 8.04 1.67 -1.58
N PHE A 78 6.78 2.12 -1.45
CA PHE A 78 5.71 1.26 -0.91
C PHE A 78 5.40 0.09 -1.86
N LEU A 79 5.34 0.35 -3.16
CA LEU A 79 5.08 -0.69 -4.15
C LEU A 79 6.15 -1.79 -4.07
N ASP A 80 7.43 -1.40 -4.08
CA ASP A 80 8.55 -2.34 -3.98
C ASP A 80 8.47 -3.18 -2.69
N ALA A 81 8.17 -2.55 -1.56
CA ALA A 81 8.04 -3.23 -0.28
C ALA A 81 6.86 -4.22 -0.27
N LEU A 82 5.72 -3.85 -0.86
CA LEU A 82 4.54 -4.72 -0.98
C LEU A 82 4.79 -5.89 -1.94
N GLU A 83 5.53 -5.68 -3.04
CA GLU A 83 5.93 -6.75 -3.95
C GLU A 83 6.94 -7.71 -3.31
N GLN A 84 7.96 -7.18 -2.61
CA GLN A 84 8.94 -7.98 -1.87
C GLN A 84 8.30 -8.83 -0.76
N ALA A 85 7.23 -8.33 -0.14
CA ALA A 85 6.45 -9.07 0.85
C ALA A 85 5.42 -10.05 0.23
N GLU A 86 5.41 -10.20 -1.09
CA GLU A 86 4.48 -11.03 -1.86
C GLU A 86 3.01 -10.69 -1.55
N ILE A 87 2.72 -9.40 -1.34
CA ILE A 87 1.36 -8.89 -1.06
C ILE A 87 0.69 -8.45 -2.35
N VAL A 88 1.46 -7.87 -3.26
CA VAL A 88 1.00 -7.47 -4.58
C VAL A 88 1.99 -7.91 -5.64
N LYS A 89 1.55 -7.84 -6.89
CA LYS A 89 2.38 -8.02 -8.08
C LYS A 89 2.04 -6.96 -9.11
N ALA A 90 3.03 -6.29 -9.67
CA ALA A 90 2.84 -5.33 -10.73
C ALA A 90 2.24 -6.00 -11.98
N THR A 91 1.18 -5.41 -12.53
CA THR A 91 0.57 -5.90 -13.78
C THR A 91 1.23 -5.30 -15.03
N GLY A 92 2.10 -4.29 -14.86
CA GLY A 92 2.64 -3.48 -15.94
C GLY A 92 1.67 -2.43 -16.49
N ARG A 93 0.41 -2.40 -16.03
CA ARG A 93 -0.57 -1.37 -16.42
C ARG A 93 -0.40 -0.12 -15.55
N GLU A 94 -0.49 1.03 -16.21
CA GLU A 94 -0.44 2.34 -15.59
C GLU A 94 -1.68 3.14 -15.96
N ILE A 95 -2.15 3.94 -15.02
CA ILE A 95 -3.27 4.87 -15.20
C ILE A 95 -2.71 6.27 -14.93
N CYS A 96 -2.83 7.16 -15.90
CA CYS A 96 -2.53 8.57 -15.71
C CYS A 96 -3.84 9.32 -15.46
N CYS A 97 -3.99 9.94 -14.29
CA CYS A 97 -5.14 10.79 -14.01
C CYS A 97 -4.65 12.14 -13.47
N GLY A 98 -4.86 13.19 -14.26
CA GLY A 98 -4.32 14.52 -13.98
C GLY A 98 -2.78 14.53 -14.00
N TYR A 99 -2.17 14.94 -12.88
CA TYR A 99 -0.72 15.04 -12.71
C TYR A 99 -0.11 13.86 -11.95
N VAL A 100 -0.90 12.82 -11.65
CA VAL A 100 -0.46 11.66 -10.85
C VAL A 100 -0.53 10.40 -11.71
N SER A 101 0.55 9.62 -11.68
CA SER A 101 0.59 8.25 -12.20
C SER A 101 0.15 7.27 -11.13
N TYR A 102 -0.59 6.26 -11.54
CA TYR A 102 -1.04 5.18 -10.69
C TYR A 102 -0.66 3.85 -11.33
N LYS A 103 -0.19 2.90 -10.54
CA LYS A 103 0.13 1.55 -10.99
C LYS A 103 -1.03 0.62 -10.66
N VAL A 104 -1.44 -0.19 -11.62
CA VAL A 104 -2.39 -1.28 -11.35
C VAL A 104 -1.60 -2.50 -10.91
N VAL A 105 -1.99 -3.09 -9.79
CA VAL A 105 -1.35 -4.26 -9.21
C VAL A 105 -2.39 -5.34 -8.94
N GLU A 106 -1.96 -6.60 -9.05
CA GLU A 106 -2.72 -7.75 -8.58
C GLU A 106 -2.40 -7.97 -7.10
N VAL A 107 -3.42 -8.15 -6.27
CA VAL A 107 -3.29 -8.48 -4.85
C VAL A 107 -3.21 -9.99 -4.70
N LEU A 108 -2.13 -10.45 -4.07
CA LEU A 108 -1.83 -11.86 -3.85
C LEU A 108 -2.48 -12.31 -2.53
N VAL A 109 -3.71 -12.82 -2.63
CA VAL A 109 -4.51 -13.36 -1.50
C VAL A 109 -4.37 -14.86 -1.35
#